data_AF-A0A8T1U4T5-F1
#
_entry.id   AF-A0A8T1U4T5-F1
#
_cell.length_a   1.000
_cell.length_b   1.000
_cell.length_c   1.000
_cell.angle_alpha   90.00
_cell.angle_beta   90.00
_cell.angle_gamma   90.00
#
_symmetry.space_group_name_H-M   'P 1'
#
loop_
_entity.id
_entity.type
_entity.pdbx_description
1 polymer ?
#
loop_
_entity_poly.entity_id
_entity_poly.type
_entity_poly.pdbx_seq_one_letter_code
_entity_poly.pdbx_strand_id
1 'polypeptide(L)'
;MISSRYLATTVIALTALAQLHTTTAASAVPSIKLGFNVHRSTMAMYGSTSFDIYVKPVVSGYNVSFDGKATFEQDGVVHNFYLVDSVPYHEVVTSSVNATTCLPIENIPSVPAIFEAIASATPVSSVNTDQVISCNNGTWLSTYFAGEPYVLCTGAEHVYASNFVGYGEDLSVSFEFLSDEVTITMPVNSPTNCEAVPDNSVELSLLGHLYGITSKSSHRALKAESSTAHLASSTCACRGTSRPCLFFHGMDVTADGGIVDDYSFFGDIKKHAPCCSSFHFAVLNTVDNAWYNDTLQQKACDAAMNVTTGRTDSGATEINDLIVVAHSMGNSMFAGALATGKCSIGRNVDWVALSGPMKGSMGSDFLYQICGVDGNADTILSKFGGLIGQCPGTTTRRSLVYDGGHYCDAECSLRYATARAMHKKYVTAGICGTTYNGLLSKEYAGLLVGGLLIPHHSSKNDGIVKFQSCVGDLDASKFDTTYASTWYAAKLNHADTTFHDGDGLFSSAQKPLKWFECLL
;
A
#
# COMPACT_ATOMS: atom_id res chain seq x y z
N MET A 1 -35.31 -63.54 63.38
CA MET A 1 -35.94 -64.22 62.23
C MET A 1 -35.16 -63.81 61.00
N ILE A 2 -34.07 -64.52 60.69
CA ILE A 2 -33.98 -65.59 59.66
C ILE A 2 -34.08 -65.04 58.22
N SER A 3 -32.90 -65.06 57.56
CA SER A 3 -32.55 -65.36 56.15
C SER A 3 -33.25 -64.60 55.01
N SER A 4 -32.61 -64.20 53.90
CA SER A 4 -31.54 -64.81 53.10
C SER A 4 -30.97 -63.71 52.15
N ARG A 5 -29.65 -63.50 51.98
CA ARG A 5 -28.64 -64.21 51.15
C ARG A 5 -28.43 -63.65 49.71
N TYR A 6 -27.19 -63.16 49.50
CA TYR A 6 -26.36 -63.09 48.27
C TYR A 6 -26.75 -62.08 47.17
N LEU A 7 -25.85 -61.34 46.50
CA LEU A 7 -24.43 -61.56 46.16
C LEU A 7 -23.69 -60.21 45.94
N ALA A 8 -22.36 -60.21 46.15
CA ALA A 8 -21.40 -59.15 45.80
C ALA A 8 -21.45 -58.81 44.28
N THR A 9 -21.08 -57.62 43.78
CA THR A 9 -19.73 -57.01 43.82
C THR A 9 -19.74 -55.51 43.51
N THR A 10 -18.90 -54.78 44.24
CA THR A 10 -18.38 -53.42 43.98
C THR A 10 -17.70 -53.27 42.62
N VAL A 11 -17.77 -52.07 42.00
CA VAL A 11 -16.62 -51.21 41.58
C VAL A 11 -17.10 -49.95 40.81
N ILE A 12 -16.72 -48.78 41.36
CA ILE A 12 -16.53 -47.42 40.77
C ILE A 12 -17.81 -46.67 40.32
N ALA A 13 -18.39 -45.72 41.07
CA ALA A 13 -17.91 -44.39 41.51
C ALA A 13 -17.82 -43.32 40.39
N LEU A 14 -18.55 -42.21 40.62
CA LEU A 14 -18.47 -40.87 40.01
C LEU A 14 -19.04 -40.66 38.60
N THR A 15 -20.34 -40.38 38.52
CA THR A 15 -20.92 -39.38 37.59
C THR A 15 -22.23 -38.83 38.16
N ALA A 16 -22.14 -38.06 39.25
CA ALA A 16 -23.18 -37.11 39.65
C ALA A 16 -22.53 -35.73 39.63
N LEU A 17 -23.22 -34.75 39.00
CA LEU A 17 -22.84 -33.34 38.79
C LEU A 17 -22.12 -33.01 37.47
N ALA A 18 -22.80 -33.21 36.33
CA ALA A 18 -22.43 -32.53 35.08
C ALA A 18 -23.65 -32.16 34.22
N GLN A 19 -24.82 -31.97 34.84
CA GLN A 19 -26.04 -31.54 34.16
C GLN A 19 -26.73 -30.43 34.93
N LEU A 20 -26.09 -29.27 34.99
CA LEU A 20 -26.71 -27.97 35.29
C LEU A 20 -25.64 -26.92 35.00
N HIS A 21 -25.73 -26.32 33.81
CA HIS A 21 -25.25 -25.01 33.35
C HIS A 21 -25.01 -25.05 31.82
N THR A 22 -26.07 -25.28 31.05
CA THR A 22 -26.12 -24.93 29.62
C THR A 22 -27.31 -24.01 29.39
N THR A 23 -27.30 -22.88 30.08
CA THR A 23 -28.10 -21.69 29.75
C THR A 23 -27.33 -20.47 30.25
N THR A 24 -26.22 -20.16 29.58
CA THR A 24 -25.73 -18.78 29.53
C THR A 24 -25.88 -18.36 28.09
N ALA A 25 -26.85 -17.48 27.83
CA ALA A 25 -26.88 -16.72 26.60
C ALA A 25 -25.46 -16.19 26.36
N ALA A 26 -24.82 -16.59 25.26
CA ALA A 26 -23.71 -15.81 24.75
C ALA A 26 -24.31 -14.42 24.54
N SER A 27 -23.95 -13.45 25.38
CA SER A 27 -24.33 -12.06 25.16
C SER A 27 -23.88 -11.74 23.74
N ALA A 28 -24.83 -11.51 22.83
CA ALA A 28 -24.51 -11.22 21.43
C ALA A 28 -23.53 -10.05 21.43
N VAL A 29 -22.32 -10.28 20.93
CA VAL A 29 -21.31 -9.24 20.81
C VAL A 29 -21.87 -8.24 19.79
N PRO A 30 -22.14 -6.97 20.16
CA PRO A 30 -22.88 -6.07 19.29
C PRO A 30 -22.12 -5.77 18.00
N SER A 31 -22.87 -5.55 16.92
CA SER A 31 -22.31 -5.02 15.68
C SER A 31 -21.71 -3.64 15.90
N ILE A 32 -20.70 -3.30 15.10
CA ILE A 32 -20.01 -2.02 15.18
C ILE A 32 -20.22 -1.27 13.86
N LYS A 33 -20.50 0.03 13.93
CA LYS A 33 -20.32 0.96 12.83
C LYS A 33 -19.03 1.73 13.05
N LEU A 34 -18.13 1.66 12.08
CA LEU A 34 -16.90 2.42 12.02
C LEU A 34 -17.10 3.63 11.10
N GLY A 35 -17.25 4.82 11.68
CA GLY A 35 -17.41 6.05 10.91
C GLY A 35 -16.05 6.68 10.63
N PHE A 36 -15.59 6.60 9.39
CA PHE A 36 -14.33 7.17 8.92
C PHE A 36 -14.49 8.63 8.54
N ASN A 37 -13.51 9.44 8.94
CA ASN A 37 -13.33 10.82 8.51
C ASN A 37 -11.88 10.99 8.05
N VAL A 38 -11.68 11.16 6.74
CA VAL A 38 -10.38 11.24 6.09
C VAL A 38 -9.94 12.70 6.00
N HIS A 39 -8.80 13.02 6.61
CA HIS A 39 -8.18 14.36 6.62
C HIS A 39 -7.28 14.59 5.42
N ARG A 40 -6.73 13.51 4.86
CA ARG A 40 -5.84 13.52 3.70
C ARG A 40 -6.60 13.11 2.45
N SER A 41 -6.84 14.06 1.54
CA SER A 41 -7.69 13.84 0.36
C SER A 41 -7.20 12.71 -0.58
N THR A 42 -5.91 12.40 -0.56
CA THR A 42 -5.33 11.30 -1.35
C THR A 42 -5.78 9.92 -0.86
N MET A 43 -6.34 9.82 0.35
CA MET A 43 -6.92 8.59 0.90
C MET A 43 -8.44 8.50 0.69
N ALA A 44 -9.03 9.40 -0.10
CA ALA A 44 -10.46 9.38 -0.37
C ALA A 44 -10.85 8.12 -1.15
N MET A 45 -11.88 7.42 -0.66
CA MET A 45 -12.39 6.22 -1.30
C MET A 45 -13.52 6.60 -2.25
N TYR A 46 -13.33 6.36 -3.55
CA TYR A 46 -14.30 6.73 -4.59
C TYR A 46 -14.72 8.22 -4.52
N GLY A 47 -13.78 9.09 -4.14
CA GLY A 47 -13.99 10.53 -3.96
C GLY A 47 -14.62 10.92 -2.62
N SER A 48 -14.99 9.96 -1.76
CA SER A 48 -15.52 10.24 -0.43
C SER A 48 -14.43 10.30 0.65
N THR A 49 -14.47 11.34 1.46
CA THR A 49 -13.65 11.49 2.68
C THR A 49 -14.43 11.16 3.96
N SER A 50 -15.71 10.81 3.87
CA SER A 50 -16.52 10.41 5.02
C SER A 50 -17.39 9.22 4.65
N PHE A 51 -17.24 8.11 5.35
CA PHE A 51 -17.96 6.88 5.04
C PHE A 51 -18.02 5.96 6.25
N ASP A 52 -18.98 5.02 6.22
CA ASP A 52 -19.16 4.04 7.27
C ASP A 52 -18.73 2.64 6.80
N ILE A 53 -18.11 1.89 7.70
CA ILE A 53 -17.92 0.44 7.56
C ILE A 53 -18.73 -0.25 8.66
N TYR A 54 -19.58 -1.19 8.28
CA TYR A 54 -20.35 -1.99 9.22
C TYR A 54 -19.65 -3.31 9.48
N VAL A 55 -19.56 -3.70 10.74
CA VAL A 55 -18.86 -4.90 11.20
C VAL A 55 -19.81 -5.75 12.03
N LYS A 56 -19.87 -7.03 11.71
CA LYS A 56 -20.65 -8.04 12.42
C LYS A 56 -19.71 -9.06 13.06
N PRO A 57 -19.66 -9.15 14.39
CA PRO A 57 -18.99 -10.24 15.09
C PRO A 57 -19.69 -11.57 14.85
N VAL A 58 -18.92 -12.62 14.59
CA VAL A 58 -19.40 -13.99 14.40
C VAL A 58 -18.71 -14.88 15.44
N VAL A 59 -19.47 -15.30 16.46
CA VAL A 59 -18.94 -16.06 17.60
C VAL A 59 -18.90 -17.56 17.26
N SER A 60 -17.73 -18.17 17.37
CA SER A 60 -17.50 -19.60 17.18
C SER A 60 -16.68 -20.17 18.35
N GLY A 61 -17.38 -20.76 19.33
CA GLY A 61 -16.75 -21.25 20.56
C GLY A 61 -16.18 -20.09 21.39
N TYR A 62 -14.86 -20.10 21.59
CA TYR A 62 -14.12 -19.02 22.28
C TYR A 62 -13.52 -17.99 21.32
N ASN A 63 -13.68 -18.18 20.02
CA ASN A 63 -13.17 -17.27 19.01
C ASN A 63 -14.29 -16.43 18.42
N VAL A 64 -13.94 -15.23 17.96
CA VAL A 64 -14.83 -14.33 17.25
C VAL A 64 -14.16 -13.90 15.97
N SER A 65 -14.77 -14.23 14.84
CA SER A 65 -14.42 -13.67 13.53
C SER A 65 -15.31 -12.47 13.23
N PHE A 66 -15.01 -11.76 12.16
CA PHE A 66 -15.74 -10.54 11.81
C PHE A 66 -16.08 -10.53 10.32
N ASP A 67 -17.36 -10.33 10.06
CA ASP A 67 -17.83 -9.96 8.75
C ASP A 67 -17.88 -8.44 8.64
N GLY A 68 -17.63 -7.91 7.46
CA GLY A 68 -17.53 -6.48 7.19
C GLY A 68 -18.25 -6.10 5.91
N LYS A 69 -18.81 -4.89 5.88
CA LYS A 69 -19.37 -4.29 4.67
C LYS A 69 -19.08 -2.79 4.61
N ALA A 70 -18.57 -2.35 3.47
CA ALA A 70 -18.50 -0.94 3.10
C ALA A 70 -19.17 -0.72 1.73
N THR A 71 -19.82 0.41 1.55
CA THR A 71 -20.51 0.75 0.30
C THR A 71 -20.11 2.15 -0.13
N PHE A 72 -19.74 2.29 -1.40
CA PHE A 72 -19.38 3.54 -2.04
C PHE A 72 -20.16 3.71 -3.34
N GLU A 73 -20.50 4.94 -3.69
CA GLU A 73 -21.18 5.26 -4.94
C GLU A 73 -20.39 6.34 -5.69
N GLN A 74 -20.07 6.08 -6.95
CA GLN A 74 -19.38 7.02 -7.84
C GLN A 74 -19.94 6.90 -9.25
N ASP A 75 -20.30 8.02 -9.86
CA ASP A 75 -20.77 8.10 -11.25
C ASP A 75 -21.93 7.14 -11.59
N GLY A 76 -22.83 6.89 -10.62
CA GLY A 76 -23.97 5.96 -10.77
C GLY A 76 -23.60 4.47 -10.70
N VAL A 77 -22.37 4.16 -10.27
CA VAL A 77 -21.89 2.81 -9.98
C VAL A 77 -21.77 2.63 -8.47
N VAL A 78 -22.38 1.56 -7.94
CA VAL A 78 -22.26 1.19 -6.53
C VAL A 78 -21.18 0.13 -6.37
N HIS A 79 -20.20 0.42 -5.53
CA HIS A 79 -19.10 -0.47 -5.15
C HIS A 79 -19.32 -0.94 -3.72
N ASN A 80 -19.58 -2.23 -3.55
CA ASN A 80 -19.66 -2.86 -2.23
C ASN A 80 -18.39 -3.68 -1.97
N PHE A 81 -17.82 -3.50 -0.79
CA PHE A 81 -16.72 -4.31 -0.29
C PHE A 81 -17.25 -5.16 0.85
N TYR A 82 -16.97 -6.46 0.79
CA TYR A 82 -17.40 -7.42 1.80
C TYR A 82 -16.20 -8.16 2.37
N LEU A 83 -16.29 -8.51 3.64
CA LEU A 83 -15.53 -9.58 4.27
C LEU A 83 -16.59 -10.52 4.85
N VAL A 84 -16.69 -11.75 4.35
CA VAL A 84 -17.67 -12.73 4.85
C VAL A 84 -16.95 -14.06 5.03
N ASP A 85 -17.06 -14.66 6.21
CA ASP A 85 -16.35 -15.90 6.55
C ASP A 85 -14.83 -15.78 6.29
N SER A 86 -14.28 -14.59 6.56
CA SER A 86 -12.88 -14.22 6.28
C SER A 86 -12.48 -14.15 4.81
N VAL A 87 -13.43 -14.23 3.87
CA VAL A 87 -13.15 -14.08 2.43
C VAL A 87 -13.58 -12.69 1.96
N PRO A 88 -12.67 -11.92 1.35
CA PRO A 88 -13.00 -10.57 0.91
C PRO A 88 -13.45 -10.51 -0.55
N TYR A 89 -14.50 -9.73 -0.80
CA TYR A 89 -15.13 -9.58 -2.12
C TYR A 89 -15.33 -8.12 -2.48
N HIS A 90 -15.27 -7.84 -3.78
CA HIS A 90 -15.70 -6.57 -4.37
C HIS A 90 -16.86 -6.81 -5.32
N GLU A 91 -18.00 -6.19 -5.04
CA GLU A 91 -19.18 -6.23 -5.88
C GLU A 91 -19.37 -4.86 -6.54
N VAL A 92 -19.52 -4.87 -7.86
CA VAL A 92 -19.80 -3.68 -8.66
C VAL A 92 -21.21 -3.81 -9.22
N VAL A 93 -22.08 -2.89 -8.83
CA VAL A 93 -23.49 -2.86 -9.23
C VAL A 93 -23.75 -1.61 -10.07
N THR A 94 -24.22 -1.82 -11.29
CA THR A 94 -24.71 -0.78 -12.21
C THR A 94 -26.18 -1.05 -12.54
N SER A 95 -26.79 -0.18 -13.35
CA SER A 95 -28.17 -0.39 -13.83
C SER A 95 -28.36 -1.66 -14.67
N SER A 96 -27.28 -2.24 -15.22
CA SER A 96 -27.34 -3.36 -16.16
C SER A 96 -26.46 -4.56 -15.78
N VAL A 97 -25.51 -4.40 -14.85
CA VAL A 97 -24.54 -5.43 -14.48
C VAL A 97 -24.39 -5.48 -12.97
N ASN A 98 -24.41 -6.69 -12.41
CA ASN A 98 -23.87 -6.98 -11.08
C ASN A 98 -22.73 -8.00 -11.26
N ALA A 99 -21.50 -7.60 -10.93
CA ALA A 99 -20.32 -8.45 -10.99
C ALA A 99 -19.64 -8.49 -9.62
N THR A 100 -19.23 -9.69 -9.19
CA THR A 100 -18.47 -9.90 -7.96
C THR A 100 -17.10 -10.50 -8.28
N THR A 101 -16.04 -9.92 -7.74
CA THR A 101 -14.65 -10.39 -7.87
C THR A 101 -14.03 -10.61 -6.50
N CYS A 102 -12.95 -11.40 -6.46
CA CYS A 102 -12.12 -11.51 -5.26
C CYS A 102 -11.41 -10.18 -5.00
N LEU A 103 -11.35 -9.78 -3.74
CA LEU A 103 -10.52 -8.66 -3.30
C LEU A 103 -9.17 -9.21 -2.79
N PRO A 104 -8.04 -8.53 -3.00
CA PRO A 104 -6.77 -8.95 -2.44
C PRO A 104 -6.79 -8.83 -0.91
N ILE A 105 -6.26 -9.84 -0.21
CA ILE A 105 -6.31 -9.90 1.26
C ILE A 105 -5.47 -8.78 1.90
N GLU A 106 -4.45 -8.25 1.22
CA GLU A 106 -3.63 -7.15 1.76
C GLU A 106 -4.32 -5.78 1.75
N ASN A 107 -5.45 -5.64 1.06
CA ASN A 107 -6.25 -4.42 1.06
C ASN A 107 -7.33 -4.43 2.16
N ILE A 108 -7.38 -5.50 2.96
CA ILE A 108 -8.24 -5.62 4.15
C ILE A 108 -7.41 -5.33 5.41
N PRO A 109 -7.87 -4.45 6.31
CA PRO A 109 -7.20 -4.24 7.58
C PRO A 109 -7.22 -5.52 8.41
N SER A 110 -6.11 -5.86 9.06
CA SER A 110 -6.06 -6.99 9.99
C SER A 110 -6.93 -6.68 11.21
N VAL A 111 -8.05 -7.39 11.33
CA VAL A 111 -8.96 -7.22 12.45
C VAL A 111 -8.29 -7.55 13.79
N PRO A 112 -7.55 -8.67 13.95
CA PRO A 112 -6.78 -8.92 15.17
C PRO A 112 -5.83 -7.77 15.53
N ALA A 113 -5.11 -7.21 14.57
CA ALA A 113 -4.20 -6.09 14.83
C ALA A 113 -4.91 -4.83 15.31
N ILE A 114 -6.14 -4.56 14.86
CA ILE A 114 -6.98 -3.47 15.38
C ILE A 114 -7.28 -3.70 16.87
N PHE A 115 -7.72 -4.92 17.20
CA PHE A 115 -8.04 -5.28 18.59
C PHE A 115 -6.82 -5.25 19.50
N GLU A 116 -5.68 -5.75 19.03
CA GLU A 116 -4.42 -5.66 19.75
C GLU A 116 -3.98 -4.22 19.95
N ALA A 117 -4.10 -3.35 18.95
CA ALA A 117 -3.79 -1.93 19.07
C ALA A 117 -4.68 -1.26 20.14
N ILE A 118 -5.98 -1.55 20.17
CA ILE A 118 -6.86 -0.98 21.20
C ILE A 118 -6.55 -1.55 22.58
N ALA A 119 -6.33 -2.86 22.69
CA ALA A 119 -6.05 -3.53 23.96
C ALA A 119 -4.70 -3.13 24.56
N SER A 120 -3.70 -2.80 23.73
CA SER A 120 -2.38 -2.35 24.14
C SER A 120 -2.25 -0.83 24.31
N ALA A 121 -3.33 -0.08 24.09
CA ALA A 121 -3.31 1.38 24.20
C ALA A 121 -2.95 1.85 25.62
N THR A 122 -2.12 2.89 25.72
CA THR A 122 -1.56 3.36 26.99
C THR A 122 -2.05 4.77 27.34
N PRO A 123 -2.36 5.07 28.62
CA PRO A 123 -2.82 6.42 29.00
C PRO A 123 -1.77 7.51 28.80
N VAL A 124 -2.20 8.67 28.32
CA VAL A 124 -1.38 9.89 28.17
C VAL A 124 -2.07 11.09 28.80
N SER A 125 -1.31 12.07 29.30
CA SER A 125 -1.87 13.25 29.96
C SER A 125 -2.32 14.35 28.98
N SER A 126 -1.75 14.37 27.78
CA SER A 126 -2.02 15.36 26.75
C SER A 126 -1.65 14.85 25.37
N VAL A 127 -2.24 15.46 24.34
CA VAL A 127 -1.91 15.23 22.94
C VAL A 127 -1.36 16.54 22.37
N ASN A 128 -0.16 16.51 21.80
CA ASN A 128 0.40 17.60 21.02
C ASN A 128 -0.01 17.42 19.55
N THR A 129 -0.87 18.31 19.08
CA THR A 129 -1.35 18.29 17.70
C THR A 129 -1.93 19.63 17.29
N ASP A 130 -1.83 19.90 15.99
CA ASP A 130 -2.41 21.03 15.28
C ASP A 130 -3.87 20.73 14.88
N GLN A 131 -4.27 19.46 14.96
CA GLN A 131 -5.59 18.98 14.58
C GLN A 131 -6.65 19.39 15.61
N VAL A 132 -7.87 19.68 15.13
CA VAL A 132 -9.01 19.97 15.99
C VAL A 132 -9.59 18.65 16.51
N ILE A 133 -9.10 18.22 17.68
CA ILE A 133 -9.57 17.03 18.38
C ILE A 133 -10.16 17.39 19.75
N SER A 134 -11.03 16.54 20.28
CA SER A 134 -11.65 16.77 21.59
C SER A 134 -11.84 15.47 22.36
N CYS A 135 -11.59 15.50 23.66
CA CYS A 135 -11.94 14.40 24.55
C CYS A 135 -12.59 14.92 25.83
N ASN A 136 -13.85 15.32 25.69
CA ASN A 136 -14.60 15.96 26.76
C ASN A 136 -14.90 14.94 27.87
N ASN A 137 -14.39 15.18 29.08
CA ASN A 137 -14.52 14.30 30.24
C ASN A 137 -14.01 12.87 30.02
N GLY A 138 -13.19 12.65 28.99
CA GLY A 138 -12.67 11.34 28.62
C GLY A 138 -11.22 11.11 29.02
N THR A 139 -10.71 9.92 28.69
CA THR A 139 -9.30 9.58 28.87
C THR A 139 -8.61 9.45 27.51
N TRP A 140 -7.44 10.08 27.39
CA TRP A 140 -6.57 9.92 26.23
C TRP A 140 -5.74 8.64 26.35
N LEU A 141 -5.74 7.83 25.30
CA LEU A 141 -4.85 6.68 25.16
C LEU A 141 -4.03 6.82 23.88
N SER A 142 -2.77 6.44 23.90
CA SER A 142 -1.91 6.36 22.71
C SER A 142 -1.76 4.92 22.28
N THR A 143 -1.80 4.69 20.97
CA THR A 143 -1.55 3.37 20.37
C THR A 143 -0.91 3.50 18.99
N TYR A 144 -0.55 2.37 18.40
CA TYR A 144 0.01 2.25 17.07
C TYR A 144 -0.76 1.22 16.27
N PHE A 145 -1.17 1.57 15.06
CA PHE A 145 -1.91 0.68 14.17
C PHE A 145 -1.44 0.87 12.73
N ALA A 146 -1.30 -0.23 11.98
CA ALA A 146 -0.91 -0.21 10.56
C ALA A 146 0.40 0.54 10.25
N GLY A 147 1.29 0.66 11.25
CA GLY A 147 2.52 1.40 11.11
C GLY A 147 2.38 2.92 11.34
N GLU A 148 1.28 3.38 11.95
CA GLU A 148 1.01 4.80 12.21
C GLU A 148 0.53 5.05 13.66
N PRO A 149 0.83 6.23 14.24
CA PRO A 149 0.37 6.59 15.58
C PRO A 149 -1.10 6.98 15.58
N TYR A 150 -1.81 6.57 16.63
CA TYR A 150 -3.19 6.96 16.90
C TYR A 150 -3.35 7.37 18.36
N VAL A 151 -4.26 8.30 18.61
CA VAL A 151 -4.75 8.61 19.95
C VAL A 151 -6.24 8.30 20.06
N LEU A 152 -6.63 7.56 21.08
CA LEU A 152 -8.01 7.21 21.37
C LEU A 152 -8.57 8.17 22.42
N CYS A 153 -9.81 8.60 22.24
CA CYS A 153 -10.59 9.26 23.26
C CYS A 153 -11.74 8.35 23.72
N THR A 154 -11.70 7.93 24.98
CA THR A 154 -12.75 7.09 25.59
C THR A 154 -13.64 7.90 26.54
N GLY A 155 -14.92 7.53 26.65
CA GLY A 155 -15.90 8.22 27.49
C GLY A 155 -15.65 8.11 29.00
N ALA A 156 -16.33 8.95 29.78
CA ALA A 156 -16.07 9.17 31.21
C ALA A 156 -16.35 7.96 32.14
N GLU A 157 -17.24 7.04 31.76
CA GLU A 157 -17.73 6.02 32.71
C GLU A 157 -17.15 4.62 32.53
N HIS A 158 -16.77 4.18 31.35
CA HIS A 158 -16.03 2.92 31.17
C HIS A 158 -15.30 2.96 29.82
N VAL A 159 -14.04 2.52 29.81
CA VAL A 159 -13.19 2.39 28.59
C VAL A 159 -13.83 1.47 27.54
N TYR A 160 -14.82 0.69 27.95
CA TYR A 160 -15.23 -0.55 27.34
C TYR A 160 -16.76 -0.67 27.44
N ALA A 161 -17.44 -0.88 26.30
CA ALA A 161 -18.89 -0.77 26.08
C ALA A 161 -19.47 0.64 25.82
N SER A 162 -18.66 1.64 25.46
CA SER A 162 -19.15 2.96 25.02
C SER A 162 -18.49 3.42 23.73
N ASN A 163 -19.21 4.21 22.93
CA ASN A 163 -18.68 4.76 21.69
C ASN A 163 -17.40 5.56 21.97
N PHE A 164 -16.40 5.41 21.12
CA PHE A 164 -15.13 6.13 21.24
C PHE A 164 -14.63 6.57 19.87
N VAL A 165 -13.62 7.44 19.85
CA VAL A 165 -13.01 7.92 18.59
C VAL A 165 -11.51 7.68 18.65
N GLY A 166 -10.97 7.11 17.58
CA GLY A 166 -9.53 7.07 17.31
C GLY A 166 -9.16 8.18 16.34
N TYR A 167 -8.20 9.02 16.72
CA TYR A 167 -7.64 10.09 15.89
C TYR A 167 -6.25 9.65 15.40
N GLY A 168 -6.10 9.55 14.08
CA GLY A 168 -4.84 9.35 13.39
C GLY A 168 -4.39 10.63 12.69
N GLU A 169 -3.20 10.61 12.11
CA GLU A 169 -2.67 11.78 11.38
C GLU A 169 -3.50 12.09 10.14
N ASP A 170 -3.83 11.07 9.36
CA ASP A 170 -4.47 11.23 8.06
C ASP A 170 -5.98 10.95 8.07
N LEU A 171 -6.50 10.32 9.13
CA LEU A 171 -7.91 10.01 9.29
C LEU A 171 -8.30 9.87 10.75
N SER A 172 -9.59 9.89 11.03
CA SER A 172 -10.18 9.53 12.31
C SER A 172 -11.28 8.49 12.12
N VAL A 173 -11.47 7.65 13.13
CA VAL A 173 -12.46 6.56 13.11
C VAL A 173 -13.29 6.65 14.38
N SER A 174 -14.58 6.82 14.22
CA SER A 174 -15.56 6.67 15.30
C SER A 174 -15.99 5.21 15.39
N PHE A 175 -16.03 4.68 16.61
CA PHE A 175 -16.49 3.32 16.91
C PHE A 175 -17.83 3.43 17.60
N GLU A 176 -18.90 3.02 16.92
CA GLU A 176 -20.27 3.03 17.42
C GLU A 176 -20.79 1.60 17.58
N PHE A 177 -21.13 1.22 18.81
CA PHE A 177 -21.75 -0.08 19.09
C PHE A 177 -23.25 0.01 18.84
N LEU A 178 -23.75 -0.85 17.95
CA LEU A 178 -25.13 -0.84 17.49
C LEU A 178 -26.02 -1.66 18.42
N SER A 179 -27.25 -1.19 18.64
CA SER A 179 -28.28 -1.93 19.38
C SER A 179 -28.83 -3.11 18.60
N ASP A 180 -28.89 -2.96 17.28
CA ASP A 180 -29.38 -3.97 16.35
C ASP A 180 -28.22 -4.64 15.62
N GLU A 181 -28.35 -5.94 15.37
CA GLU A 181 -27.38 -6.70 14.58
C GLU A 181 -27.44 -6.27 13.11
N VAL A 182 -26.27 -6.03 12.52
CA VAL A 182 -26.17 -5.75 11.08
C VAL A 182 -26.19 -7.06 10.30
N THR A 183 -27.05 -7.13 9.29
CA THR A 183 -27.05 -8.24 8.33
C THR A 183 -25.99 -8.02 7.26
N ILE A 184 -24.96 -8.86 7.27
CA ILE A 184 -23.93 -8.93 6.22
C ILE A 184 -24.04 -10.31 5.58
N THR A 185 -24.26 -10.35 4.27
CA THR A 185 -24.44 -11.60 3.51
C THR A 185 -23.51 -11.60 2.32
N MET A 186 -22.95 -12.78 2.02
CA MET A 186 -22.14 -12.99 0.83
C MET A 186 -22.92 -12.60 -0.45
N PRO A 187 -22.29 -11.89 -1.42
CA PRO A 187 -22.92 -11.58 -2.70
C PRO A 187 -23.30 -12.83 -3.49
N VAL A 188 -24.42 -12.78 -4.23
CA VAL A 188 -25.02 -13.94 -4.90
C VAL A 188 -24.09 -14.58 -5.95
N ASN A 189 -23.26 -13.79 -6.62
CA ASN A 189 -22.36 -14.24 -7.70
C ASN A 189 -20.89 -14.33 -7.25
N SER A 190 -20.67 -14.61 -5.96
CA SER A 190 -19.32 -14.65 -5.39
C SER A 190 -18.47 -15.80 -5.97
N PRO A 191 -17.22 -15.53 -6.40
CA PRO A 191 -16.32 -16.59 -6.82
C PRO A 191 -15.96 -17.53 -5.65
N THR A 192 -15.77 -18.81 -5.94
CA THR A 192 -15.44 -19.83 -4.93
C THR A 192 -13.93 -20.00 -4.70
N ASN A 193 -13.10 -19.35 -5.52
CA ASN A 193 -11.64 -19.48 -5.52
C ASN A 193 -10.93 -18.27 -4.90
N CYS A 194 -11.65 -17.44 -4.14
CA CYS A 194 -11.04 -16.30 -3.44
C CYS A 194 -10.24 -16.77 -2.23
N GLU A 195 -9.13 -16.08 -1.97
CA GLU A 195 -8.28 -16.34 -0.82
C GLU A 195 -8.93 -15.80 0.46
N ALA A 196 -8.87 -16.59 1.55
CA ALA A 196 -9.33 -16.15 2.85
C ALA A 196 -8.21 -15.40 3.59
N VAL A 197 -8.58 -14.34 4.31
CA VAL A 197 -7.67 -13.63 5.21
C VAL A 197 -7.22 -14.59 6.31
N PRO A 198 -5.91 -14.84 6.47
CA PRO A 198 -5.41 -15.72 7.52
C PRO A 198 -5.64 -15.10 8.90
N ASP A 199 -5.91 -15.96 9.89
CA ASP A 199 -6.00 -15.60 11.31
C ASP A 199 -6.97 -14.46 11.64
N ASN A 200 -8.07 -14.30 10.88
CA ASN A 200 -9.06 -13.23 11.07
C ASN A 200 -10.02 -13.42 12.27
N SER A 201 -9.56 -14.09 13.34
CA SER A 201 -10.34 -14.30 14.56
C SER A 201 -9.57 -13.89 15.79
N VAL A 202 -10.28 -13.38 16.79
CA VAL A 202 -9.73 -13.03 18.10
C VAL A 202 -10.38 -13.86 19.19
N GLU A 203 -9.62 -14.13 20.25
CA GLU A 203 -10.15 -14.75 21.47
C GLU A 203 -11.20 -13.84 22.11
N LEU A 204 -12.33 -14.43 22.55
CA LEU A 204 -13.45 -13.73 23.18
C LEU A 204 -13.00 -12.98 24.45
N SER A 205 -11.94 -13.44 25.11
CA SER A 205 -11.33 -12.76 26.26
C SER A 205 -10.70 -11.40 25.90
N LEU A 206 -10.11 -11.28 24.69
CA LEU A 206 -9.54 -10.03 24.19
C LEU A 206 -10.65 -9.02 23.90
N LEU A 207 -11.80 -9.48 23.39
CA LEU A 207 -13.00 -8.66 23.19
C LEU A 207 -13.58 -8.10 24.48
N GLY A 208 -13.35 -8.78 25.61
CA GLY A 208 -13.76 -8.32 26.92
C GLY A 208 -13.23 -6.94 27.27
N HIS A 209 -12.06 -6.57 26.72
CA HIS A 209 -11.60 -5.19 26.72
C HIS A 209 -12.53 -4.36 25.85
N LEU A 210 -12.52 -4.41 24.52
CA LEU A 210 -13.34 -3.49 23.69
C LEU A 210 -14.83 -3.35 24.10
N TYR A 211 -15.51 -4.47 24.37
CA TYR A 211 -16.95 -4.54 24.63
C TYR A 211 -17.32 -4.50 26.12
N GLY A 212 -16.36 -4.39 27.04
CA GLY A 212 -16.62 -4.34 28.48
C GLY A 212 -17.17 -5.64 29.07
N ILE A 213 -16.92 -6.78 28.42
CA ILE A 213 -17.47 -8.10 28.80
C ILE A 213 -16.72 -8.72 29.99
N THR A 214 -15.52 -8.24 30.36
CA THR A 214 -14.79 -8.73 31.53
C THR A 214 -15.27 -8.07 32.83
N SER A 215 -16.07 -8.83 33.60
CA SER A 215 -16.45 -8.49 34.97
C SER A 215 -15.36 -8.91 35.98
N LYS A 216 -14.85 -7.93 36.75
CA LYS A 216 -13.92 -8.02 37.91
C LYS A 216 -12.42 -8.12 37.53
N SER A 217 -11.46 -7.42 38.14
CA SER A 217 -11.39 -6.78 39.47
C SER A 217 -10.28 -5.72 39.53
N SER A 218 -10.54 -4.61 40.25
CA SER A 218 -9.55 -3.77 40.96
C SER A 218 -8.19 -3.53 40.27
N HIS A 219 -8.06 -2.41 39.59
CA HIS A 219 -6.77 -1.75 39.45
C HIS A 219 -6.88 -0.30 39.91
N ARG A 220 -6.05 0.07 40.90
CA ARG A 220 -5.67 1.45 41.14
C ARG A 220 -5.46 2.09 39.77
N ALA A 221 -6.15 3.19 39.46
CA ALA A 221 -5.79 4.01 38.32
C ALA A 221 -4.31 4.35 38.48
N LEU A 222 -3.45 3.71 37.68
CA LEU A 222 -2.08 4.16 37.52
C LEU A 222 -2.22 5.60 37.05
N LYS A 223 -1.71 6.52 37.86
CA LYS A 223 -1.66 7.94 37.51
C LYS A 223 -1.07 7.99 36.11
N ALA A 224 -1.77 8.64 35.16
CA ALA A 224 -1.21 8.88 33.83
C ALA A 224 0.23 9.35 34.04
N GLU A 225 1.21 8.61 33.49
CA GLU A 225 2.56 9.15 33.43
C GLU A 225 2.47 10.50 32.72
N SER A 226 3.37 11.44 33.04
CA SER A 226 3.42 12.74 32.37
C SER A 226 3.94 12.58 30.94
N SER A 227 3.27 11.76 30.14
CA SER A 227 3.57 11.46 28.76
C SER A 227 2.63 12.25 27.87
N THR A 228 3.20 12.84 26.83
CA THR A 228 2.47 13.55 25.79
C THR A 228 2.54 12.72 24.52
N ALA A 229 1.39 12.33 23.98
CA ALA A 229 1.33 11.77 22.64
C ALA A 229 1.51 12.87 21.60
N HIS A 230 2.10 12.55 20.46
CA HIS A 230 2.21 13.48 19.33
C HIS A 230 1.41 12.94 18.15
N LEU A 231 0.60 13.79 17.53
CA LEU A 231 -0.14 13.47 16.31
C LEU A 231 0.16 14.55 15.29
N ALA A 232 0.90 14.20 14.23
CA ALA A 232 1.32 15.17 13.23
C ALA A 232 0.15 15.67 12.37
N SER A 233 0.43 16.72 11.59
CA SER A 233 -0.47 17.20 10.55
C SER A 233 -0.68 16.14 9.46
N SER A 234 -1.89 16.13 8.88
CA SER A 234 -2.19 15.35 7.68
C SER A 234 -1.50 15.90 6.43
N THR A 235 -0.84 17.07 6.50
CA THR A 235 -0.14 17.72 5.39
C THR A 235 1.35 17.87 5.67
N CYS A 236 2.16 17.83 4.61
CA CYS A 236 3.59 18.05 4.67
C CYS A 236 3.98 19.33 3.93
N ALA A 237 5.00 20.01 4.44
CA ALA A 237 5.60 21.18 3.83
C ALA A 237 7.03 20.85 3.39
N CYS A 238 7.52 21.56 2.37
CA CYS A 238 8.90 21.42 1.93
C CYS A 238 9.86 21.81 3.05
N ARG A 239 10.81 20.93 3.36
CA ARG A 239 11.85 21.17 4.36
C ARG A 239 13.10 21.80 3.74
N GLY A 240 13.34 21.53 2.45
CA GLY A 240 14.43 22.08 1.66
C GLY A 240 14.11 23.38 0.91
N THR A 241 14.96 23.70 -0.06
CA THR A 241 14.72 24.81 -0.99
C THR A 241 13.85 24.33 -2.15
N SER A 242 12.75 25.05 -2.41
CA SER A 242 11.89 24.78 -3.56
C SER A 242 12.66 24.99 -4.86
N ARG A 243 12.55 24.03 -5.79
CA ARG A 243 13.31 23.98 -7.05
C ARG A 243 12.42 23.50 -8.19
N PRO A 244 12.78 23.78 -9.45
CA PRO A 244 12.11 23.16 -10.59
C PRO A 244 12.16 21.64 -10.46
N CYS A 245 11.05 20.98 -10.79
CA CYS A 245 10.95 19.54 -10.83
C CYS A 245 10.84 19.05 -12.28
N LEU A 246 11.68 18.08 -12.65
CA LEU A 246 11.63 17.39 -13.92
C LEU A 246 11.26 15.93 -13.73
N PHE A 247 10.16 15.53 -14.33
CA PHE A 247 9.61 14.19 -14.26
C PHE A 247 9.92 13.40 -15.55
N PHE A 248 10.55 12.24 -15.39
CA PHE A 248 10.75 11.27 -16.47
C PHE A 248 9.78 10.11 -16.30
N HIS A 249 8.92 9.92 -17.30
CA HIS A 249 8.04 8.75 -17.38
C HIS A 249 8.81 7.46 -17.69
N GLY A 250 8.10 6.35 -17.62
CA GLY A 250 8.63 5.02 -17.88
C GLY A 250 8.62 4.61 -19.36
N MET A 251 8.08 3.43 -19.62
CA MET A 251 7.97 2.88 -20.96
C MET A 251 6.61 3.18 -21.61
N ASP A 252 6.48 2.85 -22.90
CA ASP A 252 5.23 2.82 -23.67
C ASP A 252 4.68 4.17 -24.16
N VAL A 253 5.52 5.20 -24.27
CA VAL A 253 5.20 6.43 -25.01
C VAL A 253 5.71 6.34 -26.45
N THR A 254 4.81 6.46 -27.43
CA THR A 254 5.09 6.19 -28.86
C THR A 254 5.78 7.32 -29.61
N ALA A 255 5.82 8.53 -29.07
CA ALA A 255 6.38 9.70 -29.75
C ALA A 255 6.97 10.70 -28.77
N ASP A 256 7.94 11.49 -29.23
CA ASP A 256 8.47 12.61 -28.45
C ASP A 256 7.41 13.73 -28.39
N GLY A 257 7.06 14.16 -27.18
CA GLY A 257 6.19 15.30 -26.91
C GLY A 257 6.93 16.54 -26.42
N GLY A 258 8.25 16.44 -26.20
CA GLY A 258 9.05 17.52 -25.63
C GLY A 258 8.88 17.65 -24.12
N ILE A 259 9.11 18.85 -23.59
CA ILE A 259 8.86 19.17 -22.18
C ILE A 259 7.51 19.87 -22.08
N VAL A 260 6.62 19.32 -21.25
CA VAL A 260 5.29 19.87 -21.00
C VAL A 260 5.12 20.17 -19.51
N ASP A 261 4.19 21.05 -19.15
CA ASP A 261 3.94 21.44 -17.75
C ASP A 261 2.78 20.66 -17.10
N ASP A 262 2.19 19.72 -17.84
CA ASP A 262 1.10 18.86 -17.38
C ASP A 262 1.17 17.49 -18.06
N TYR A 263 1.08 16.41 -17.26
CA TYR A 263 1.14 15.05 -17.79
C TYR A 263 0.45 14.05 -16.84
N SER A 264 -0.65 13.47 -17.30
CA SER A 264 -1.53 12.60 -16.50
C SER A 264 -0.88 11.30 -16.00
N PHE A 265 0.26 10.91 -16.59
CA PHE A 265 1.04 9.75 -16.16
C PHE A 265 1.38 9.79 -14.66
N PHE A 266 1.62 10.98 -14.12
CA PHE A 266 1.93 11.18 -12.69
C PHE A 266 0.72 11.62 -11.85
N GLY A 267 -0.50 11.43 -12.37
CA GLY A 267 -1.73 11.85 -11.70
C GLY A 267 -1.73 13.32 -11.32
N ASP A 268 -2.21 13.61 -10.11
CA ASP A 268 -2.38 14.96 -9.56
C ASP A 268 -1.12 15.47 -8.82
N ILE A 269 0.08 14.99 -9.15
CA ILE A 269 1.34 15.27 -8.42
C ILE A 269 1.60 16.76 -8.18
N LYS A 270 1.08 17.64 -9.04
CA LYS A 270 1.17 19.11 -8.90
C LYS A 270 0.55 19.64 -7.60
N LYS A 271 -0.40 18.90 -7.01
CA LYS A 271 -1.03 19.23 -5.72
C LYS A 271 -0.24 18.67 -4.53
N HIS A 272 0.73 17.79 -4.77
CA HIS A 272 1.34 16.92 -3.76
C HIS A 272 2.89 16.99 -3.77
N ALA A 273 3.44 18.11 -4.23
CA ALA A 273 4.88 18.27 -4.42
C ALA A 273 5.34 19.64 -3.87
N PRO A 274 5.31 19.84 -2.54
CA PRO A 274 5.54 21.15 -1.95
C PRO A 274 6.95 21.70 -2.20
N CYS A 275 7.92 20.84 -2.54
CA CYS A 275 9.28 21.26 -2.90
C CYS A 275 9.47 21.62 -4.38
N CYS A 276 8.45 21.50 -5.22
CA CYS A 276 8.53 21.89 -6.62
C CYS A 276 8.12 23.35 -6.81
N SER A 277 9.01 24.19 -7.32
CA SER A 277 8.71 25.58 -7.70
C SER A 277 8.06 25.69 -9.08
N SER A 278 8.33 24.70 -9.94
CA SER A 278 7.72 24.53 -11.27
C SER A 278 7.70 23.04 -11.63
N PHE A 279 6.85 22.67 -12.57
CA PHE A 279 6.61 21.28 -12.97
C PHE A 279 6.88 21.11 -14.44
N HIS A 280 7.75 20.16 -14.77
CA HIS A 280 8.13 19.84 -16.13
C HIS A 280 8.15 18.33 -16.32
N PHE A 281 7.57 17.85 -17.41
CA PHE A 281 7.47 16.43 -17.73
C PHE A 281 8.14 16.18 -19.08
N ALA A 282 9.18 15.36 -19.11
CA ALA A 282 9.87 14.99 -20.33
C ALA A 282 9.13 13.85 -21.03
N VAL A 283 8.40 14.16 -22.10
CA VAL A 283 7.69 13.18 -22.92
C VAL A 283 8.61 12.71 -24.05
N LEU A 284 9.31 11.60 -23.80
CA LEU A 284 10.23 10.98 -24.75
C LEU A 284 9.65 9.71 -25.39
N ASN A 285 10.01 9.41 -26.64
CA ASN A 285 9.64 8.13 -27.27
C ASN A 285 10.37 6.95 -26.59
N THR A 286 9.63 6.22 -25.77
CA THR A 286 10.06 5.02 -25.04
C THR A 286 9.33 3.76 -25.50
N VAL A 287 8.89 3.72 -26.76
CA VAL A 287 8.48 2.48 -27.46
C VAL A 287 9.58 2.01 -28.39
N ASP A 288 10.12 2.93 -29.19
CA ASP A 288 11.04 2.62 -30.27
C ASP A 288 12.51 2.58 -29.84
N ASN A 289 12.81 3.13 -28.66
CA ASN A 289 14.18 3.32 -28.19
C ASN A 289 14.47 2.50 -26.93
N ALA A 290 15.51 1.66 -26.99
CA ALA A 290 16.07 1.02 -25.81
C ALA A 290 16.53 2.07 -24.78
N TRP A 291 16.53 1.74 -23.49
CA TRP A 291 16.96 2.66 -22.43
C TRP A 291 18.43 3.09 -22.55
N TYR A 292 19.23 2.29 -23.25
CA TYR A 292 20.63 2.57 -23.57
C TYR A 292 20.84 3.17 -24.97
N ASN A 293 19.78 3.60 -25.66
CA ASN A 293 19.89 4.26 -26.95
C ASN A 293 20.56 5.63 -26.79
N ASP A 294 21.59 5.90 -27.60
CA ASP A 294 22.40 7.12 -27.50
C ASP A 294 21.59 8.41 -27.66
N THR A 295 20.66 8.43 -28.63
CA THR A 295 19.77 9.56 -28.88
C THR A 295 18.76 9.76 -27.74
N LEU A 296 18.17 8.68 -27.22
CA LEU A 296 17.26 8.77 -26.07
C LEU A 296 17.97 9.32 -24.83
N GLN A 297 19.19 8.84 -24.55
CA GLN A 297 20.01 9.34 -23.45
C GLN A 297 20.37 10.81 -23.62
N GLN A 298 20.73 11.23 -24.84
CA GLN A 298 20.96 12.64 -25.13
C GLN A 298 19.70 13.48 -24.87
N LYS A 299 18.52 13.02 -25.32
CA LYS A 299 17.26 13.72 -25.06
C LYS A 299 16.92 13.83 -23.58
N ALA A 300 17.13 12.76 -22.80
CA ALA A 300 16.92 12.78 -21.36
C ALA A 300 17.85 13.81 -20.70
N CYS A 301 19.10 13.86 -21.15
CA CYS A 301 20.06 14.85 -20.70
C CYS A 301 19.65 16.29 -21.06
N ASP A 302 19.30 16.53 -22.32
CA ASP A 302 18.87 17.83 -22.82
C ASP A 302 17.63 18.33 -22.06
N ALA A 303 16.70 17.43 -21.71
CA ALA A 303 15.55 17.78 -20.89
C ALA A 303 15.96 18.30 -19.51
N ALA A 304 16.89 17.62 -18.82
CA ALA A 304 17.42 18.10 -17.54
C ALA A 304 18.19 19.43 -17.69
N MET A 305 18.97 19.58 -18.76
CA MET A 305 19.73 20.80 -19.06
C MET A 305 18.86 21.99 -19.48
N ASN A 306 17.62 21.76 -19.90
CA ASN A 306 16.67 22.82 -20.23
C ASN A 306 15.91 23.34 -19.00
N VAL A 307 15.77 22.52 -17.96
CA VAL A 307 15.04 22.87 -16.73
C VAL A 307 15.97 23.33 -15.61
N THR A 308 17.20 22.83 -15.58
CA THR A 308 18.22 23.21 -14.59
C THR A 308 18.35 24.72 -14.44
N THR A 309 18.42 25.17 -13.20
CA THR A 309 18.67 26.58 -12.85
C THR A 309 20.08 26.73 -12.25
N GLY A 310 20.54 27.97 -12.06
CA GLY A 310 21.86 28.21 -11.46
C GLY A 310 23.08 28.00 -12.37
N ARG A 311 22.88 28.04 -13.69
CA ARG A 311 23.99 27.94 -14.67
C ARG A 311 24.91 29.16 -14.55
N THR A 312 26.19 28.94 -14.26
CA THR A 312 27.24 29.97 -14.30
C THR A 312 27.95 29.90 -15.65
N ASP A 313 27.47 30.66 -16.63
CA ASP A 313 28.03 30.93 -17.97
C ASP A 313 28.95 29.90 -18.65
N SER A 314 28.46 29.43 -19.81
CA SER A 314 29.16 28.75 -20.92
C SER A 314 29.75 27.35 -20.66
N GLY A 315 28.97 26.32 -20.99
CA GLY A 315 29.50 25.07 -21.55
C GLY A 315 29.48 23.80 -20.69
N ALA A 316 29.03 23.84 -19.43
CA ALA A 316 28.95 22.62 -18.64
C ALA A 316 27.63 21.88 -18.91
N THR A 317 27.72 20.62 -19.34
CA THR A 317 26.64 19.62 -19.33
C THR A 317 26.34 19.15 -17.89
N GLU A 318 26.37 20.08 -16.93
CA GLU A 318 26.21 19.80 -15.51
C GLU A 318 24.86 20.33 -15.02
N ILE A 319 24.05 19.42 -14.47
CA ILE A 319 22.72 19.69 -13.92
C ILE A 319 22.87 20.27 -12.51
N ASN A 320 22.28 21.43 -12.25
CA ASN A 320 22.25 22.11 -10.95
C ASN A 320 20.82 22.52 -10.57
N ASP A 321 20.56 22.70 -9.27
CA ASP A 321 19.31 23.30 -8.74
C ASP A 321 18.03 22.70 -9.35
N LEU A 322 17.91 21.36 -9.32
CA LEU A 322 16.83 20.61 -9.96
C LEU A 322 16.40 19.41 -9.10
N ILE A 323 15.10 19.13 -9.01
CA ILE A 323 14.60 17.86 -8.50
C ILE A 323 14.22 16.98 -9.70
N VAL A 324 14.94 15.88 -9.91
CA VAL A 324 14.64 14.89 -10.92
C VAL A 324 13.81 13.78 -10.29
N VAL A 325 12.64 13.52 -10.85
CA VAL A 325 11.75 12.42 -10.45
C VAL A 325 11.66 11.47 -11.63
N ALA A 326 12.08 10.23 -11.47
CA ALA A 326 12.10 9.28 -12.58
C ALA A 326 11.36 8.00 -12.21
N HIS A 327 10.42 7.58 -13.06
CA HIS A 327 9.66 6.34 -12.88
C HIS A 327 10.14 5.25 -13.83
N SER A 328 10.22 4.01 -13.34
CA SER A 328 10.49 2.82 -14.15
C SER A 328 11.73 3.02 -15.04
N MET A 329 11.61 2.74 -16.35
CA MET A 329 12.66 2.94 -17.36
C MET A 329 13.25 4.36 -17.37
N GLY A 330 12.52 5.37 -16.90
CA GLY A 330 13.02 6.73 -16.69
C GLY A 330 14.30 6.76 -15.86
N ASN A 331 14.39 5.92 -14.82
CA ASN A 331 15.61 5.79 -14.03
C ASN A 331 16.76 5.21 -14.86
N SER A 332 16.51 4.15 -15.61
CA SER A 332 17.53 3.48 -16.42
C SER A 332 18.05 4.41 -17.53
N MET A 333 17.16 5.15 -18.21
CA MET A 333 17.57 6.07 -19.28
C MET A 333 18.40 7.25 -18.73
N PHE A 334 17.98 7.82 -17.60
CA PHE A 334 18.68 8.94 -16.98
C PHE A 334 20.03 8.48 -16.39
N ALA A 335 20.06 7.34 -15.70
CA ALA A 335 21.28 6.69 -15.24
C ALA A 335 22.26 6.42 -16.39
N GLY A 336 21.73 5.92 -17.51
CA GLY A 336 22.49 5.66 -18.72
C GLY A 336 23.10 6.92 -19.32
N ALA A 337 22.34 8.01 -19.41
CA ALA A 337 22.82 9.31 -19.89
C ALA A 337 23.97 9.87 -19.03
N LEU A 338 23.88 9.71 -17.70
CA LEU A 338 24.97 10.07 -16.79
C LEU A 338 26.19 9.15 -16.98
N ALA A 339 25.97 7.85 -17.15
CA ALA A 339 27.03 6.85 -17.30
C ALA A 339 27.81 7.02 -18.60
N THR A 340 27.16 7.45 -19.68
CA THR A 340 27.78 7.72 -20.98
C THR A 340 28.31 9.16 -21.10
N GLY A 341 28.21 9.96 -20.05
CA GLY A 341 28.75 11.32 -20.00
C GLY A 341 27.99 12.34 -20.85
N LYS A 342 26.72 12.08 -21.18
CA LYS A 342 25.86 13.06 -21.86
C LYS A 342 25.67 14.30 -20.98
N CYS A 343 25.53 14.10 -19.68
CA CYS A 343 25.62 15.12 -18.63
C CYS A 343 26.19 14.55 -17.33
N SER A 344 26.44 15.45 -16.38
CA SER A 344 26.77 15.16 -14.99
C SER A 344 25.77 15.83 -14.03
N ILE A 345 25.71 15.33 -12.80
CA ILE A 345 24.99 15.98 -11.70
C ILE A 345 25.97 16.84 -10.90
N GLY A 346 25.61 18.11 -10.74
CA GLY A 346 26.33 19.13 -9.97
C GLY A 346 25.73 19.34 -8.58
N ARG A 347 25.49 20.62 -8.23
CA ARG A 347 25.06 21.04 -6.89
C ARG A 347 23.54 21.12 -6.78
N ASN A 348 23.05 20.87 -5.57
CA ASN A 348 21.66 21.08 -5.18
C ASN A 348 20.64 20.34 -6.08
N VAL A 349 21.01 19.13 -6.53
CA VAL A 349 20.14 18.23 -7.28
C VAL A 349 19.67 17.10 -6.39
N ASP A 350 18.37 16.85 -6.41
CA ASP A 350 17.80 15.62 -5.87
C ASP A 350 17.38 14.72 -7.01
N TRP A 351 17.66 13.42 -6.90
CA TRP A 351 17.11 12.42 -7.80
C TRP A 351 16.28 11.44 -6.98
N VAL A 352 14.97 11.53 -7.16
CA VAL A 352 13.96 10.68 -6.55
C VAL A 352 13.61 9.55 -7.52
N ALA A 353 14.02 8.32 -7.18
CA ALA A 353 13.83 7.14 -8.02
C ALA A 353 12.55 6.37 -7.68
N LEU A 354 11.68 6.15 -8.66
CA LEU A 354 10.40 5.44 -8.50
C LEU A 354 10.44 4.13 -9.29
N SER A 355 10.50 2.98 -8.61
CA SER A 355 10.36 1.64 -9.21
C SER A 355 11.24 1.36 -10.43
N GLY A 356 12.48 1.87 -10.45
CA GLY A 356 13.38 1.73 -11.61
C GLY A 356 13.91 0.31 -11.82
N PRO A 357 13.92 -0.27 -13.02
CA PRO A 357 14.48 -1.61 -13.27
C PRO A 357 16.01 -1.58 -13.36
N MET A 358 16.70 -1.26 -12.26
CA MET A 358 18.16 -1.06 -12.25
C MET A 358 18.97 -2.35 -12.43
N LYS A 359 18.32 -3.52 -12.35
CA LYS A 359 18.85 -4.83 -12.78
C LYS A 359 17.95 -5.48 -13.85
N GLY A 360 17.14 -4.69 -14.54
CA GLY A 360 16.17 -5.18 -15.52
C GLY A 360 14.88 -5.76 -14.91
N SER A 361 14.02 -6.29 -15.77
CA SER A 361 12.70 -6.83 -15.45
C SER A 361 12.56 -8.24 -16.01
N MET A 362 12.04 -9.16 -15.21
CA MET A 362 11.70 -10.49 -15.70
C MET A 362 10.56 -10.47 -16.71
N GLY A 363 9.76 -9.39 -16.76
CA GLY A 363 8.76 -9.22 -17.82
C GLY A 363 9.41 -9.17 -19.20
N SER A 364 10.61 -8.60 -19.31
CA SER A 364 11.39 -8.60 -20.55
C SER A 364 11.89 -10.00 -20.91
N ASP A 365 12.46 -10.73 -19.94
CA ASP A 365 12.90 -12.12 -20.14
C ASP A 365 11.73 -13.02 -20.54
N PHE A 366 10.58 -12.87 -19.88
CA PHE A 366 9.36 -13.60 -20.20
C PHE A 366 8.86 -13.29 -21.61
N LEU A 367 8.93 -12.02 -22.03
CA LEU A 367 8.61 -11.61 -23.40
C LEU A 367 9.50 -12.33 -24.43
N TYR A 368 10.80 -12.51 -24.17
CA TYR A 368 11.68 -13.29 -25.05
C TYR A 368 11.34 -14.79 -25.07
N GLN A 369 10.94 -15.36 -23.93
CA GLN A 369 10.53 -16.76 -23.84
C GLN A 369 9.27 -17.02 -24.67
N ILE A 370 8.28 -16.12 -24.60
CA ILE A 370 7.00 -16.31 -25.27
C ILE A 370 7.03 -15.86 -26.73
N CYS A 371 7.72 -14.79 -27.10
CA CYS A 371 7.74 -14.27 -28.48
C CYS A 371 8.81 -14.92 -29.37
N GLY A 372 9.77 -15.65 -28.78
CA GLY A 372 10.99 -16.05 -29.46
C GLY A 372 11.91 -14.87 -29.77
N VAL A 373 13.19 -15.15 -30.07
CA VAL A 373 14.18 -14.12 -30.42
C VAL A 373 13.86 -13.46 -31.76
N ASP A 374 13.24 -14.20 -32.68
CA ASP A 374 12.89 -13.77 -34.05
C ASP A 374 11.39 -13.45 -34.25
N GLY A 375 10.58 -13.42 -33.18
CA GLY A 375 9.15 -13.09 -33.27
C GLY A 375 8.23 -14.24 -33.74
N ASN A 376 8.74 -15.46 -33.88
CA ASN A 376 7.93 -16.65 -34.13
C ASN A 376 7.47 -17.26 -32.81
N ALA A 377 6.21 -17.03 -32.46
CA ALA A 377 5.60 -17.55 -31.24
C ALA A 377 4.25 -18.21 -31.47
N ASP A 378 4.08 -19.37 -30.82
CA ASP A 378 2.84 -20.11 -30.71
C ASP A 378 1.75 -19.31 -29.98
N THR A 379 0.51 -19.54 -30.43
CA THR A 379 -0.72 -18.79 -30.18
C THR A 379 -1.30 -18.94 -28.77
N ILE A 380 -0.56 -18.52 -27.74
CA ILE A 380 -1.10 -18.34 -26.38
C ILE A 380 -1.39 -16.86 -26.07
N LEU A 381 -0.98 -15.92 -26.94
CA LEU A 381 -0.89 -14.49 -26.60
C LEU A 381 -2.16 -13.64 -26.70
N SER A 382 -3.24 -14.12 -27.32
CA SER A 382 -4.46 -13.32 -27.51
C SER A 382 -5.27 -13.07 -26.23
N LYS A 383 -4.90 -13.70 -25.10
CA LYS A 383 -5.59 -13.56 -23.80
C LYS A 383 -4.97 -12.55 -22.84
N PHE A 384 -3.82 -11.93 -23.15
CA PHE A 384 -3.01 -11.19 -22.16
C PHE A 384 -3.07 -9.65 -22.29
N GLY A 385 -4.26 -9.10 -22.55
CA GLY A 385 -4.56 -7.66 -22.66
C GLY A 385 -3.38 -6.70 -22.46
N GLY A 386 -2.78 -6.23 -23.57
CA GLY A 386 -1.88 -5.06 -23.64
C GLY A 386 -0.53 -5.10 -22.91
N LEU A 387 -0.44 -5.73 -21.74
CA LEU A 387 0.73 -5.71 -20.85
C LEU A 387 1.86 -6.62 -21.35
N ILE A 388 1.46 -7.73 -22.00
CA ILE A 388 2.35 -8.77 -22.55
C ILE A 388 2.03 -9.01 -24.05
N GLY A 389 0.96 -8.39 -24.55
CA GLY A 389 0.21 -8.82 -25.74
C GLY A 389 0.66 -8.29 -27.10
N GLN A 390 1.94 -7.99 -27.33
CA GLN A 390 2.41 -7.69 -28.69
C GLN A 390 3.71 -8.44 -28.96
N CYS A 391 3.64 -9.48 -29.80
CA CYS A 391 4.83 -10.05 -30.42
C CYS A 391 5.00 -9.48 -31.85
N PRO A 392 6.23 -9.10 -32.24
CA PRO A 392 7.40 -9.00 -31.38
C PRO A 392 7.25 -7.80 -30.43
N GLY A 393 7.65 -7.93 -29.16
CA GLY A 393 7.51 -6.82 -28.21
C GLY A 393 8.31 -5.59 -28.61
N THR A 394 7.97 -4.43 -28.06
CA THR A 394 8.60 -3.15 -28.44
C THR A 394 10.10 -3.16 -28.17
N THR A 395 10.86 -2.32 -28.87
CA THR A 395 12.32 -2.19 -28.67
C THR A 395 12.65 -1.93 -27.20
N THR A 396 11.88 -1.06 -26.56
CA THR A 396 11.99 -0.77 -25.13
C THR A 396 11.80 -1.99 -24.26
N ARG A 397 10.67 -2.70 -24.41
CA ARG A 397 10.34 -3.85 -23.56
C ARG A 397 11.40 -4.94 -23.66
N ARG A 398 11.96 -5.15 -24.86
CA ARG A 398 13.09 -6.08 -25.08
C ARG A 398 14.42 -5.60 -24.50
N SER A 399 14.61 -4.30 -24.34
CA SER A 399 15.88 -3.75 -23.83
C SER A 399 16.09 -3.91 -22.32
N LEU A 400 15.03 -4.26 -21.58
CA LEU A 400 14.99 -4.31 -20.12
C LEU A 400 15.23 -5.71 -19.56
N VAL A 401 15.91 -6.59 -20.30
CA VAL A 401 16.27 -7.94 -19.84
C VAL A 401 17.02 -7.91 -18.51
N TYR A 402 16.81 -8.94 -17.71
CA TYR A 402 17.32 -9.02 -16.35
C TYR A 402 18.85 -9.26 -16.33
N ASP A 403 19.58 -8.47 -15.54
CA ASP A 403 21.02 -8.60 -15.38
C ASP A 403 21.37 -9.93 -14.67
N GLY A 404 22.23 -10.72 -15.30
CA GLY A 404 22.51 -12.11 -14.92
C GLY A 404 21.44 -13.13 -15.37
N GLY A 405 20.44 -12.70 -16.15
CA GLY A 405 19.48 -13.56 -16.83
C GLY A 405 20.02 -14.13 -18.16
N HIS A 406 19.24 -14.99 -18.81
CA HIS A 406 19.64 -15.69 -20.04
C HIS A 406 19.80 -14.74 -21.25
N TYR A 407 19.06 -13.63 -21.27
CA TYR A 407 19.00 -12.70 -22.40
C TYR A 407 19.88 -11.46 -22.23
N CYS A 408 20.58 -11.34 -21.10
CA CYS A 408 21.52 -10.25 -20.84
C CYS A 408 22.95 -10.77 -20.96
N ASP A 409 23.62 -10.42 -22.05
CA ASP A 409 25.02 -10.76 -22.29
C ASP A 409 25.97 -9.87 -21.47
N ALA A 410 27.29 -10.09 -21.62
CA ALA A 410 28.30 -9.33 -20.89
C ALA A 410 28.24 -7.82 -21.20
N GLU A 411 27.83 -7.43 -22.41
CA GLU A 411 27.68 -6.02 -22.77
C GLU A 411 26.46 -5.40 -22.08
N CYS A 412 25.33 -6.11 -22.06
CA CYS A 412 24.14 -5.77 -21.29
C CYS A 412 24.46 -5.61 -19.79
N SER A 413 25.14 -6.58 -19.18
CA SER A 413 25.55 -6.51 -17.76
C SER A 413 26.47 -5.32 -17.48
N LEU A 414 27.38 -5.00 -18.40
CA LEU A 414 28.25 -3.82 -18.28
C LEU A 414 27.44 -2.51 -18.32
N ARG A 415 26.46 -2.39 -19.22
CA ARG A 415 25.56 -1.22 -19.28
C ARG A 415 24.80 -1.03 -17.97
N TYR A 416 24.26 -2.10 -17.40
CA TYR A 416 23.60 -2.01 -16.10
C TYR A 416 24.58 -1.64 -14.98
N ALA A 417 25.78 -2.22 -14.96
CA ALA A 417 26.77 -1.92 -13.93
C ALA A 417 27.17 -0.43 -13.93
N THR A 418 27.39 0.18 -15.10
CA THR A 418 27.73 1.61 -15.19
C THR A 418 26.54 2.51 -14.84
N ALA A 419 25.32 2.17 -15.28
CA ALA A 419 24.10 2.88 -14.89
C ALA A 419 23.85 2.81 -13.38
N ARG A 420 23.98 1.63 -12.76
CA ARG A 420 23.84 1.43 -11.31
C ARG A 420 24.89 2.20 -10.52
N ALA A 421 26.11 2.34 -11.03
CA ALA A 421 27.14 3.16 -10.40
C ALA A 421 26.69 4.64 -10.31
N MET A 422 26.06 5.19 -11.36
CA MET A 422 25.51 6.54 -11.34
C MET A 422 24.30 6.66 -10.43
N HIS A 423 23.36 5.71 -10.51
CA HIS A 423 22.20 5.65 -9.63
C HIS A 423 22.62 5.62 -8.15
N LYS A 424 23.51 4.70 -7.77
CA LYS A 424 24.03 4.61 -6.40
C LYS A 424 24.74 5.89 -5.93
N LYS A 425 25.43 6.57 -6.84
CA LYS A 425 26.18 7.79 -6.53
C LYS A 425 25.28 8.99 -6.29
N TYR A 426 24.19 9.13 -7.04
CA TYR A 426 23.44 10.38 -7.13
C TYR A 426 21.97 10.32 -6.69
N VAL A 427 21.35 9.14 -6.61
CA VAL A 427 19.97 9.04 -6.09
C VAL A 427 19.95 9.45 -4.64
N THR A 428 19.03 10.36 -4.29
CA THR A 428 18.89 10.90 -2.93
C THR A 428 17.75 10.24 -2.17
N ALA A 429 16.77 9.69 -2.88
CA ALA A 429 15.64 8.96 -2.31
C ALA A 429 15.04 7.97 -3.30
N GLY A 430 14.32 6.97 -2.82
CA GLY A 430 13.61 6.07 -3.73
C GLY A 430 12.52 5.23 -3.11
N ILE A 431 11.53 4.92 -3.92
CA ILE A 431 10.41 4.03 -3.60
C ILE A 431 10.49 2.78 -4.48
N CYS A 432 10.39 1.61 -3.85
CA CYS A 432 10.40 0.33 -4.51
C CYS A 432 9.18 -0.49 -4.07
N GLY A 433 8.35 -0.87 -5.04
CA GLY A 433 7.20 -1.74 -4.79
C GLY A 433 7.60 -3.15 -4.37
N THR A 434 6.87 -3.71 -3.41
CA THR A 434 7.11 -5.05 -2.86
C THR A 434 5.98 -6.04 -3.12
N THR A 435 4.84 -5.59 -3.67
CA THR A 435 3.71 -6.44 -4.05
C THR A 435 3.07 -5.95 -5.34
N TYR A 436 2.59 -6.86 -6.17
CA TYR A 436 1.83 -6.55 -7.38
C TYR A 436 0.36 -6.20 -7.11
N ASN A 437 -0.11 -6.38 -5.88
CA ASN A 437 -1.49 -6.07 -5.51
C ASN A 437 -1.69 -4.56 -5.32
N GLY A 438 -0.85 -3.92 -4.51
CA GLY A 438 -0.82 -2.46 -4.44
C GLY A 438 -2.11 -1.83 -3.89
N LEU A 439 -2.47 -0.65 -4.40
CA LEU A 439 -3.68 0.07 -4.03
C LEU A 439 -4.95 -0.53 -4.66
N LEU A 440 -6.11 -0.21 -4.09
CA LEU A 440 -7.41 -0.54 -4.70
C LEU A 440 -7.68 0.43 -5.86
N SER A 441 -7.11 0.14 -7.03
CA SER A 441 -7.25 0.96 -8.24
C SER A 441 -7.65 0.16 -9.49
N LYS A 442 -7.87 0.87 -10.61
CA LYS A 442 -8.28 0.24 -11.89
C LYS A 442 -7.10 -0.47 -12.55
N GLU A 443 -5.89 -0.10 -12.18
CA GLU A 443 -4.59 -0.50 -12.71
C GLU A 443 -4.14 -1.86 -12.13
N TYR A 444 -4.75 -2.28 -11.00
CA TYR A 444 -4.53 -3.55 -10.32
C TYR A 444 -4.58 -4.78 -11.24
N ALA A 445 -5.60 -4.89 -12.10
CA ALA A 445 -5.87 -6.13 -12.82
C ALA A 445 -4.74 -6.55 -13.77
N GLY A 446 -4.10 -5.59 -14.44
CA GLY A 446 -2.95 -5.88 -15.32
C GLY A 446 -1.73 -6.33 -14.52
N LEU A 447 -1.40 -5.61 -13.45
CA LEU A 447 -0.21 -5.87 -12.64
C LEU A 447 -0.31 -7.16 -11.82
N LEU A 448 -1.52 -7.52 -11.38
CA LEU A 448 -1.83 -8.84 -10.82
C LEU A 448 -1.43 -9.96 -11.80
N VAL A 449 -1.87 -9.87 -13.05
CA VAL A 449 -1.53 -10.86 -14.09
C VAL A 449 -0.02 -10.92 -14.31
N GLY A 450 0.65 -9.76 -14.34
CA GLY A 450 2.11 -9.69 -14.41
C GLY A 450 2.79 -10.40 -13.23
N GLY A 451 2.36 -10.12 -12.00
CA GLY A 451 2.91 -10.72 -10.79
C GLY A 451 2.72 -12.23 -10.68
N LEU A 452 1.60 -12.76 -11.21
CA LEU A 452 1.28 -14.19 -11.19
C LEU A 452 1.95 -15.00 -12.30
N LEU A 453 2.08 -14.43 -13.51
CA LEU A 453 2.54 -15.18 -14.68
C LEU A 453 4.02 -15.00 -14.99
N ILE A 454 4.59 -13.83 -14.72
CA ILE A 454 6.00 -13.58 -14.97
C ILE A 454 6.82 -14.40 -13.95
N PRO A 455 7.82 -15.18 -14.39
CA PRO A 455 8.63 -16.02 -13.51
C PRO A 455 9.62 -15.17 -12.69
N HIS A 456 9.11 -14.41 -11.72
CA HIS A 456 9.91 -13.61 -10.82
C HIS A 456 10.76 -14.52 -9.90
N HIS A 457 12.05 -14.24 -9.76
CA HIS A 457 12.94 -14.89 -8.77
C HIS A 457 12.54 -14.63 -7.30
N SER A 458 11.54 -13.77 -7.04
CA SER A 458 11.08 -13.45 -5.69
C SER A 458 9.62 -13.01 -5.73
N SER A 459 8.88 -13.35 -4.67
CA SER A 459 7.53 -12.83 -4.42
C SER A 459 7.50 -11.32 -4.14
N LYS A 460 8.64 -10.71 -3.76
CA LYS A 460 8.76 -9.25 -3.61
C LYS A 460 8.97 -8.57 -4.95
N ASN A 461 7.88 -8.24 -5.63
CA ASN A 461 7.87 -7.52 -6.90
C ASN A 461 6.61 -6.67 -7.01
N ASP A 462 6.64 -5.65 -7.85
CA ASP A 462 5.55 -4.71 -8.07
C ASP A 462 4.64 -5.10 -9.27
N GLY A 463 4.79 -6.34 -9.77
CA GLY A 463 4.15 -6.87 -10.97
C GLY A 463 5.07 -6.92 -12.17
N ILE A 464 6.04 -5.99 -12.26
CA ILE A 464 6.95 -5.87 -13.42
C ILE A 464 8.42 -5.89 -12.98
N VAL A 465 8.75 -5.17 -11.91
CA VAL A 465 10.09 -4.99 -11.38
C VAL A 465 10.17 -5.63 -10.01
N LYS A 466 11.23 -6.41 -9.79
CA LYS A 466 11.51 -6.98 -8.47
C LYS A 466 12.04 -5.90 -7.55
N PHE A 467 11.72 -6.00 -6.26
CA PHE A 467 12.27 -5.13 -5.23
C PHE A 467 13.81 -5.01 -5.31
N GLN A 468 14.52 -6.14 -5.46
CA GLN A 468 16.00 -6.14 -5.59
C GLN A 468 16.52 -5.53 -6.90
N SER A 469 15.71 -5.54 -7.96
CA SER A 469 16.07 -4.81 -9.19
C SER A 469 15.91 -3.31 -8.98
N CYS A 470 14.84 -2.89 -8.30
CA CYS A 470 14.62 -1.49 -7.93
C CYS A 470 15.70 -0.92 -7.00
N VAL A 471 16.07 -1.67 -5.97
CA VAL A 471 17.17 -1.29 -5.06
C VAL A 471 18.49 -1.09 -5.81
N GLY A 472 18.72 -1.84 -6.90
CA GLY A 472 19.97 -1.78 -7.65
C GLY A 472 21.16 -2.16 -6.78
N ASP A 473 22.10 -1.21 -6.59
CA ASP A 473 23.29 -1.39 -5.74
C ASP A 473 23.25 -0.54 -4.44
N LEU A 474 22.06 -0.04 -4.10
CA LEU A 474 21.77 0.58 -2.81
C LEU A 474 21.69 -0.48 -1.70
N ASP A 475 21.73 -0.03 -0.45
CA ASP A 475 21.63 -0.90 0.72
C ASP A 475 20.15 -1.25 1.00
N ALA A 476 19.76 -2.47 0.64
CA ALA A 476 18.40 -2.97 0.84
C ALA A 476 17.94 -2.93 2.31
N SER A 477 18.86 -2.95 3.28
CA SER A 477 18.51 -2.91 4.71
C SER A 477 18.02 -1.54 5.18
N LYS A 478 18.25 -0.49 4.39
CA LYS A 478 17.76 0.86 4.67
C LYS A 478 16.33 1.07 4.20
N PHE A 479 15.79 0.16 3.38
CA PHE A 479 14.44 0.28 2.88
C PHE A 479 13.44 -0.17 3.96
N ASP A 480 12.57 0.75 4.36
CA ASP A 480 11.55 0.54 5.40
C ASP A 480 10.14 0.65 4.79
N THR A 481 9.18 0.03 5.44
CA THR A 481 7.76 0.00 5.07
C THR A 481 6.98 1.23 5.53
N THR A 482 7.65 2.30 5.96
CA THR A 482 7.01 3.56 6.36
C THR A 482 7.28 4.67 5.34
N TYR A 483 6.24 5.46 5.03
CA TYR A 483 6.33 6.66 4.19
C TYR A 483 7.29 7.72 4.75
N ALA A 484 7.70 7.62 6.01
CA ALA A 484 8.70 8.51 6.60
C ALA A 484 10.15 8.18 6.18
N SER A 485 10.36 7.03 5.53
CA SER A 485 11.70 6.60 5.10
C SER A 485 12.09 7.22 3.76
N THR A 486 13.33 7.71 3.67
CA THR A 486 13.96 8.11 2.40
C THR A 486 14.03 6.95 1.39
N TRP A 487 14.15 5.72 1.90
CA TRP A 487 14.18 4.49 1.11
C TRP A 487 12.94 3.67 1.47
N TYR A 488 11.95 3.68 0.59
CA TYR A 488 10.61 3.23 0.91
C TYR A 488 10.31 1.89 0.23
N ALA A 489 10.26 0.81 1.04
CA ALA A 489 9.79 -0.51 0.64
C ALA A 489 8.25 -0.53 0.70
N ALA A 490 7.63 0.01 -0.34
CA ALA A 490 6.20 0.23 -0.36
C ALA A 490 5.45 -1.03 -0.80
N LYS A 491 4.32 -1.33 -0.16
CA LYS A 491 3.36 -2.37 -0.56
C LYS A 491 2.51 -1.89 -1.74
N LEU A 492 3.19 -1.46 -2.80
CA LEU A 492 2.64 -0.82 -3.98
C LEU A 492 3.02 -1.60 -5.22
N ASN A 493 2.10 -1.64 -6.18
CA ASN A 493 2.34 -2.17 -7.51
C ASN A 493 3.10 -1.13 -8.36
N HIS A 494 3.50 -1.51 -9.58
CA HIS A 494 4.34 -0.67 -10.43
C HIS A 494 3.66 0.66 -10.80
N ALA A 495 2.34 0.66 -11.01
CA ALA A 495 1.56 1.83 -11.39
C ALA A 495 1.32 2.76 -10.20
N ASP A 496 1.06 2.24 -9.00
CA ASP A 496 0.82 3.09 -7.82
C ASP A 496 2.01 4.04 -7.54
N THR A 497 3.23 3.62 -7.89
CA THR A 497 4.43 4.45 -7.73
C THR A 497 4.54 5.61 -8.72
N THR A 498 3.59 5.76 -9.66
CA THR A 498 3.42 6.98 -10.46
C THR A 498 2.58 8.03 -9.75
N PHE A 499 2.06 7.74 -8.54
CA PHE A 499 1.22 8.63 -7.74
C PHE A 499 -0.22 8.80 -8.25
N HIS A 500 -0.65 8.03 -9.25
CA HIS A 500 -1.96 8.18 -9.88
C HIS A 500 -3.13 7.90 -8.92
N ASP A 501 -2.97 6.89 -8.06
CA ASP A 501 -4.09 6.25 -7.35
C ASP A 501 -4.23 6.65 -5.88
N GLY A 502 -3.52 7.70 -5.44
CA GLY A 502 -3.66 8.20 -4.08
C GLY A 502 -2.80 7.48 -3.05
N ASP A 503 -3.30 7.40 -1.81
CA ASP A 503 -2.69 6.73 -0.67
C ASP A 503 -3.67 5.70 -0.06
N GLY A 504 -3.13 4.61 0.47
CA GLY A 504 -3.90 3.56 1.14
C GLY A 504 -4.36 3.93 2.55
N LEU A 505 -5.54 3.40 2.95
CA LEU A 505 -6.17 3.65 4.25
C LEU A 505 -5.47 2.97 5.44
N PHE A 506 -5.02 1.73 5.25
CA PHE A 506 -4.74 0.80 6.35
C PHE A 506 -3.30 0.29 6.39
N SER A 507 -2.37 1.06 5.83
CA SER A 507 -0.95 0.70 5.80
C SER A 507 -0.09 1.92 5.54
N SER A 508 0.84 2.20 6.46
CA SER A 508 1.94 3.14 6.24
C SER A 508 2.82 2.79 5.03
N ALA A 509 2.75 1.54 4.56
CA ALA A 509 3.47 1.04 3.38
C ALA A 509 2.74 1.30 2.06
N GLN A 510 1.57 1.95 2.08
CA GLN A 510 0.76 2.21 0.89
C GLN A 510 0.54 3.72 0.65
N LYS A 511 1.43 4.59 1.14
CA LYS A 511 1.28 6.05 1.01
C LYS A 511 2.31 6.71 0.09
N PRO A 512 2.27 6.49 -1.25
CA PRO A 512 3.26 7.06 -2.17
C PRO A 512 3.20 8.60 -2.24
N LEU A 513 2.00 9.20 -2.18
CA LEU A 513 1.85 10.65 -2.23
C LEU A 513 2.30 11.31 -0.91
N LYS A 514 1.87 10.78 0.24
CA LYS A 514 2.39 11.25 1.54
C LYS A 514 3.91 11.11 1.61
N TRP A 515 4.47 9.99 1.16
CA TRP A 515 5.92 9.79 1.11
C TRP A 515 6.60 10.93 0.34
N PHE A 516 6.14 11.22 -0.87
CA PHE A 516 6.75 12.25 -1.71
C PHE A 516 6.58 13.67 -1.15
N GLU A 517 5.40 14.00 -0.61
CA GLU A 517 5.13 15.30 0.02
C GLU A 517 6.06 15.58 1.22
N CYS A 518 6.36 14.54 1.99
CA CYS A 518 7.11 14.65 3.24
C CYS A 518 8.62 14.41 3.07
N LEU A 519 9.08 14.12 1.84
CA LEU A 519 10.42 13.60 1.56
C LEU A 519 11.54 14.65 1.68
N LEU A 520 11.33 15.84 1.11
CA LEU A 520 12.39 16.82 0.80
C LEU A 520 12.30 18.12 1.62
#